data_AF-Q0CB80-F1
#
_entry.id   AF-Q0CB80-F1
#
_cell.length_a   1.000
_cell.length_b   1.000
_cell.length_c   1.000
_cell.angle_alpha   90.00
_cell.angle_beta   90.00
_cell.angle_gamma   90.00
#
_symmetry.space_group_name_H-M   'P 1'
#
loop_
_entity.id
_entity.type
_entity.pdbx_description
1 polymer ?
#
loop_
_entity_poly.entity_id
_entity_poly.type
_entity_poly.pdbx_seq_one_letter_code
_entity_poly.pdbx_strand_id
1 'polypeptide(L)'
;MHLELNEADRDWQDQNRASRLYRDLYDTFGVPNPDPTPKNQLWARHYLTVVEDLTVLDGASVDAVRSHFESWVEQRNMRDRWNKYRVCMVINDEILEPLLNNVPLADAHADMHGEDCTEEMTEWYVKVVEAFPDLDQGEPDYKGWMNCSVYAMVDLWDSMDDGAYMGTSFGAVFEGVYCG
;
A
#
# COMPACT_ATOMS: atom_id res chain seq x y z
N MET A 1 -0.56 -14.96 -16.02
CA MET A 1 -0.01 -16.00 -15.13
C MET A 1 -0.46 -15.63 -13.73
N HIS A 2 -1.50 -16.30 -13.22
CA HIS A 2 -2.12 -15.99 -11.93
C HIS A 2 -1.19 -16.40 -10.78
N LEU A 3 -0.78 -15.43 -9.97
CA LEU A 3 -0.26 -15.67 -8.63
C LEU A 3 -1.37 -15.30 -7.64
N GLU A 4 -2.41 -16.15 -7.56
CA GLU A 4 -3.33 -16.11 -6.43
C GLU A 4 -2.65 -16.84 -5.27
N LEU A 5 -2.37 -16.13 -4.18
CA LEU A 5 -2.13 -16.77 -2.89
C LEU A 5 -3.43 -17.50 -2.50
N ASN A 6 -3.38 -18.82 -2.48
CA ASN A 6 -4.54 -19.64 -2.15
C ASN A 6 -5.02 -19.33 -0.71
N GLU A 7 -6.31 -19.52 -0.42
CA GLU A 7 -6.86 -19.27 0.92
C GLU A 7 -6.15 -20.05 2.04
N ALA A 8 -5.56 -21.19 1.73
CA ALA A 8 -4.82 -22.00 2.71
C ALA A 8 -3.46 -21.38 3.09
N ASP A 9 -2.79 -20.66 2.19
CA ASP A 9 -1.55 -19.93 2.48
C ASP A 9 -1.82 -18.70 3.35
N ARG A 10 -2.96 -18.03 3.15
CA ARG A 10 -3.43 -16.94 4.02
C ARG A 10 -3.75 -17.44 5.43
N ASP A 11 -4.53 -18.52 5.52
CA ASP A 11 -4.91 -19.14 6.80
C ASP A 11 -3.70 -19.72 7.56
N TRP A 12 -2.72 -20.29 6.83
CA TRP A 12 -1.49 -20.82 7.42
C TRP A 12 -0.57 -19.71 7.98
N GLN A 13 -0.46 -18.56 7.28
CA GLN A 13 0.33 -17.42 7.77
C GLN A 13 -0.34 -16.75 8.97
N ASP A 14 -1.67 -16.60 8.96
CA ASP A 14 -2.45 -16.02 10.06
C ASP A 14 -2.36 -16.87 11.34
N GLN A 15 -2.48 -18.19 11.23
CA GLN A 15 -2.42 -19.10 12.38
C GLN A 15 -1.01 -19.18 13.00
N ASN A 16 0.05 -19.18 12.18
CA ASN A 16 1.43 -19.35 12.66
C ASN A 16 2.05 -18.06 13.23
N ARG A 17 1.69 -16.88 12.74
CA ARG A 17 2.21 -15.60 13.28
C ARG A 17 1.44 -15.14 14.52
N ALA A 18 0.11 -15.31 14.54
CA ALA A 18 -0.68 -15.00 15.72
C ALA A 18 -0.25 -15.83 16.94
N SER A 19 0.05 -17.13 16.75
CA SER A 19 0.46 -18.03 17.83
C SER A 19 1.80 -17.69 18.48
N ARG A 20 2.68 -16.92 17.82
CA ARG A 20 3.96 -16.48 18.40
C ARG A 20 3.79 -15.26 19.30
N LEU A 21 3.02 -14.26 18.86
CA LEU A 21 2.80 -13.02 19.62
C LEU A 21 2.07 -13.26 20.97
N TYR A 22 1.08 -14.16 20.98
CA TYR A 22 0.38 -14.53 22.22
C TYR A 22 1.23 -15.35 23.19
N ARG A 23 2.14 -16.16 22.65
CA ARG A 23 3.09 -16.94 23.45
C ARG A 23 4.07 -16.02 24.16
N ASP A 24 4.59 -15.01 23.46
CA ASP A 24 5.51 -14.03 24.04
C ASP A 24 4.84 -13.18 25.13
N LEU A 25 3.57 -12.81 24.97
CA LEU A 25 2.81 -12.07 26.00
C LEU A 25 2.56 -12.91 27.26
N TYR A 26 2.30 -14.20 27.09
CA TYR A 26 2.14 -15.13 28.21
C TYR A 26 3.49 -15.41 28.90
N ASP A 27 4.54 -15.66 28.13
CA ASP A 27 5.88 -15.99 28.64
C ASP A 27 6.58 -14.78 29.29
N THR A 28 6.33 -13.56 28.79
CA THR A 28 6.99 -12.32 29.28
C THR A 28 6.20 -11.63 30.39
N PHE A 29 4.86 -11.62 30.29
CA PHE A 29 4.01 -10.81 31.19
C PHE A 29 2.99 -11.65 31.97
N GLY A 30 2.95 -12.97 31.78
CA GLY A 30 2.08 -13.87 32.55
C GLY A 30 0.59 -13.65 32.34
N VAL A 31 0.19 -12.99 31.25
CA VAL A 31 -1.22 -12.66 30.99
C VAL A 31 -1.93 -13.86 30.36
N PRO A 32 -2.81 -14.57 31.09
CA PRO A 32 -3.58 -15.66 30.50
C PRO A 32 -4.73 -15.07 29.67
N ASN A 33 -4.81 -15.47 28.40
CA ASN A 33 -5.88 -15.09 27.47
C ASN A 33 -6.05 -13.56 27.28
N PRO A 34 -5.01 -12.85 26.78
CA PRO A 34 -5.09 -11.41 26.61
C PRO A 34 -6.16 -11.04 25.57
N ASP A 35 -6.85 -9.92 25.82
CA ASP A 35 -7.89 -9.38 24.92
C ASP A 35 -7.34 -9.31 23.48
N PRO A 36 -8.00 -9.97 22.51
CA PRO A 36 -7.54 -9.95 21.12
C PRO A 36 -7.80 -8.61 20.44
N THR A 37 -8.59 -7.71 21.01
CA THR A 37 -9.04 -6.48 20.36
C THR A 37 -7.89 -5.57 19.89
N PRO A 38 -6.87 -5.24 20.71
CA PRO A 38 -5.75 -4.40 20.24
C PRO A 38 -4.97 -5.06 19.11
N LYS A 39 -4.77 -6.38 19.20
CA LYS A 39 -4.11 -7.17 18.15
C LYS A 39 -4.92 -7.15 16.86
N ASN A 40 -6.23 -7.40 16.94
CA ASN A 40 -7.12 -7.38 15.78
C ASN A 40 -7.16 -6.00 15.12
N GLN A 41 -7.11 -4.92 15.91
CA GLN A 41 -7.01 -3.56 15.39
C GLN A 41 -5.68 -3.31 14.69
N LEU A 42 -4.57 -3.79 15.25
CA LEU A 42 -3.24 -3.70 14.63
C LEU A 42 -3.21 -4.49 13.30
N TRP A 43 -3.70 -5.73 13.28
CA TRP A 43 -3.79 -6.50 12.03
C TRP A 43 -4.71 -5.85 11.01
N ALA A 44 -5.88 -5.36 11.43
CA ALA A 44 -6.80 -4.67 10.54
C ALA A 44 -6.17 -3.42 9.90
N ARG A 45 -5.22 -2.76 10.57
CA ARG A 45 -4.42 -1.66 10.02
C ARG A 45 -3.44 -2.14 8.94
N HIS A 46 -2.76 -3.26 9.15
CA HIS A 46 -1.69 -3.74 8.24
C HIS A 46 -2.13 -4.78 7.21
N TYR A 47 -3.39 -5.24 7.23
CA TYR A 47 -3.89 -6.21 6.25
C TYR A 47 -4.02 -5.58 4.86
N LEU A 48 -3.33 -6.16 3.89
CA LEU A 48 -3.36 -5.76 2.48
C LEU A 48 -4.80 -5.86 1.96
N THR A 49 -5.30 -4.79 1.38
CA THR A 49 -6.63 -4.77 0.75
C THR A 49 -6.45 -4.68 -0.75
N VAL A 50 -6.76 -5.77 -1.45
CA VAL A 50 -6.81 -5.79 -2.92
C VAL A 50 -8.27 -5.64 -3.33
N VAL A 51 -8.54 -4.67 -4.21
CA VAL A 51 -9.89 -4.41 -4.73
C VAL A 51 -9.88 -4.77 -6.20
N GLU A 52 -10.49 -5.90 -6.54
CA GLU A 52 -10.63 -6.39 -7.90
C GLU A 52 -12.10 -6.31 -8.30
N ASP A 53 -12.46 -5.29 -9.08
CA ASP A 53 -13.77 -5.17 -9.72
C ASP A 53 -13.56 -4.96 -11.21
N LEU A 54 -13.42 -6.06 -11.95
CA LEU A 54 -13.18 -6.04 -13.39
C LEU A 54 -14.32 -5.36 -14.17
N THR A 55 -15.52 -5.24 -13.62
CA THR A 55 -16.62 -4.57 -14.31
C THR A 55 -16.51 -3.06 -14.28
N VAL A 56 -15.80 -2.52 -13.27
CA VAL A 56 -15.62 -1.08 -13.06
C VAL A 56 -14.21 -0.63 -13.41
N LEU A 57 -13.20 -1.46 -13.15
CA LEU A 57 -11.79 -1.08 -13.21
C LEU A 57 -11.09 -1.48 -14.53
N ASP A 58 -11.68 -2.38 -15.33
CA ASP A 58 -11.07 -2.78 -16.60
C ASP A 58 -11.04 -1.60 -17.59
N GLY A 59 -9.84 -1.23 -18.03
CA GLY A 59 -9.61 -0.06 -18.87
C GLY A 59 -10.01 1.29 -18.24
N ALA A 60 -10.21 1.34 -16.92
CA ALA A 60 -10.67 2.55 -16.24
C ALA A 60 -9.60 3.66 -16.26
N SER A 61 -10.06 4.91 -16.37
CA SER A 61 -9.19 6.07 -16.16
C SER A 61 -8.82 6.22 -14.68
N VAL A 62 -7.74 6.94 -14.39
CA VAL A 62 -7.31 7.22 -13.01
C VAL A 62 -8.41 7.92 -12.20
N ASP A 63 -9.16 8.84 -12.82
CA ASP A 63 -10.29 9.51 -12.17
C ASP A 63 -11.44 8.54 -11.82
N ALA A 64 -11.69 7.55 -12.68
CA ALA A 64 -12.70 6.52 -12.42
C ALA A 64 -12.25 5.58 -11.29
N VAL A 65 -10.97 5.20 -11.26
CA VAL A 65 -10.37 4.44 -10.16
C VAL A 65 -10.47 5.22 -8.84
N ARG A 66 -10.12 6.52 -8.85
CA ARG A 66 -10.26 7.39 -7.68
C ARG A 66 -11.72 7.42 -7.19
N SER A 67 -12.67 7.67 -8.08
CA SER A 67 -14.10 7.74 -7.73
C SER A 67 -14.62 6.42 -7.13
N HIS A 68 -14.17 5.28 -7.66
CA HIS A 68 -14.49 3.97 -7.11
C HIS A 68 -13.88 3.78 -5.71
N PHE A 69 -12.62 4.19 -5.54
CA PHE A 69 -11.93 4.12 -4.25
C PHE A 69 -12.58 5.03 -3.20
N GLU A 70 -12.90 6.28 -3.54
CA GLU A 70 -13.67 7.21 -2.69
C GLU A 70 -14.96 6.56 -2.19
N SER A 71 -15.75 6.00 -3.11
CA SER A 71 -17.00 5.30 -2.79
C SER A 71 -16.77 4.12 -1.82
N TRP A 72 -15.72 3.33 -2.05
CA TRP A 72 -15.33 2.21 -1.20
C TRP A 72 -14.95 2.66 0.22
N VAL A 73 -14.27 3.79 0.35
CA VAL A 73 -13.88 4.40 1.64
C VAL A 73 -15.10 4.97 2.37
N GLU A 74 -15.96 5.72 1.67
CA GLU A 74 -17.15 6.35 2.27
C GLU A 74 -18.14 5.33 2.82
N GLN A 75 -18.39 4.23 2.09
CA GLN A 75 -19.25 3.13 2.55
C GLN A 75 -18.81 2.53 3.89
N ARG A 76 -17.52 2.68 4.24
CA ARG A 76 -16.94 2.18 5.48
C ARG A 76 -16.85 3.24 6.57
N ASN A 77 -17.03 4.52 6.23
CA ASN A 77 -16.82 5.66 7.11
C ASN A 77 -15.42 5.68 7.75
N MET A 78 -14.38 5.47 6.92
CA MET A 78 -12.98 5.31 7.37
C MET A 78 -12.01 6.34 6.78
N ARG A 79 -12.51 7.41 6.15
CA ARG A 79 -11.76 8.42 5.38
C ARG A 79 -10.43 8.87 6.01
N ASP A 80 -10.46 9.24 7.29
CA ASP A 80 -9.29 9.81 7.98
C ASP A 80 -8.69 8.87 9.02
N ARG A 81 -8.98 7.56 8.92
CA ARG A 81 -8.59 6.63 9.97
C ARG A 81 -7.15 6.14 9.84
N TRP A 82 -6.75 5.71 8.63
CA TRP A 82 -5.45 5.14 8.32
C TRP A 82 -5.07 5.47 6.88
N ASN A 83 -3.78 5.53 6.58
CA ASN A 83 -3.23 5.76 5.25
C ASN A 83 -3.87 4.91 4.13
N LYS A 84 -4.20 3.64 4.40
CA LYS A 84 -4.85 2.74 3.41
C LYS A 84 -6.26 3.15 2.95
N TYR A 85 -6.90 4.10 3.64
CA TYR A 85 -8.17 4.71 3.23
C TYR A 85 -8.01 6.09 2.60
N ARG A 86 -6.77 6.60 2.58
CA ARG A 86 -6.42 7.89 1.99
C ARG A 86 -5.75 7.72 0.64
N VAL A 87 -4.99 6.63 0.47
CA VAL A 87 -4.20 6.37 -0.73
C VAL A 87 -4.37 4.93 -1.20
N CYS A 88 -4.44 4.73 -2.52
CA CYS A 88 -4.38 3.41 -3.14
C CYS A 88 -3.29 3.32 -4.22
N MET A 89 -2.82 2.10 -4.44
CA MET A 89 -1.91 1.75 -5.53
C MET A 89 -2.71 1.19 -6.70
N VAL A 90 -2.42 1.66 -7.91
CA VAL A 90 -3.04 1.19 -9.16
C VAL A 90 -2.02 0.36 -9.92
N ILE A 91 -2.32 -0.92 -10.07
CA ILE A 91 -1.53 -1.88 -10.85
C ILE A 91 -2.33 -2.20 -12.11
N ASN A 92 -2.02 -1.47 -13.20
CA ASN A 92 -2.57 -1.72 -14.53
C ASN A 92 -1.53 -2.46 -15.40
N ASP A 93 -1.91 -2.85 -16.62
CA ASP A 93 -1.00 -3.58 -17.53
C ASP A 93 0.29 -2.80 -17.84
N GLU A 94 0.20 -1.47 -17.95
CA GLU A 94 1.33 -0.55 -18.17
C GLU A 94 2.41 -0.67 -17.08
N ILE A 95 2.01 -0.92 -15.82
CA ILE A 95 2.90 -1.06 -14.67
C ILE A 95 3.23 -2.53 -14.42
N LEU A 96 2.25 -3.41 -14.58
CA LEU A 96 2.37 -4.83 -14.29
C LEU A 96 3.39 -5.50 -15.21
N GLU A 97 3.40 -5.20 -16.51
CA GLU A 97 4.36 -5.80 -17.43
C GLU A 97 5.82 -5.47 -17.09
N PRO A 98 6.21 -4.18 -16.89
CA PRO A 98 7.55 -3.85 -16.44
C PRO A 98 7.90 -4.46 -15.08
N LEU A 99 6.97 -4.47 -14.12
CA LEU A 99 7.23 -5.04 -12.80
C LEU A 99 7.52 -6.55 -12.90
N LEU A 100 6.70 -7.30 -13.64
CA LEU A 100 6.88 -8.75 -13.79
C LEU A 100 8.17 -9.13 -14.53
N ASN A 101 8.63 -8.28 -15.45
CA ASN A 101 9.79 -8.58 -16.29
C ASN A 101 11.12 -8.06 -15.71
N ASN A 102 11.10 -6.97 -14.95
CA ASN A 102 12.31 -6.28 -14.50
C ASN A 102 12.53 -6.37 -12.98
N VAL A 103 11.49 -6.63 -12.19
CA VAL A 103 11.64 -6.73 -10.74
C VAL A 103 11.97 -8.18 -10.36
N PRO A 104 13.18 -8.44 -9.84
CA PRO A 104 13.53 -9.78 -9.34
C PRO A 104 12.62 -10.18 -8.17
N LEU A 105 12.39 -11.48 -8.02
CA LEU A 105 11.74 -12.01 -6.82
C LEU A 105 12.58 -11.69 -5.59
N ALA A 106 11.92 -11.51 -4.44
CA ALA A 106 12.57 -11.09 -3.18
C ALA A 106 13.81 -11.92 -2.82
N ASP A 107 13.75 -13.25 -2.93
CA ASP A 107 14.89 -14.13 -2.62
C ASP A 107 16.06 -13.91 -3.60
N ALA A 108 15.77 -13.77 -4.89
CA ALA A 108 16.78 -13.52 -5.91
C ALA A 108 17.39 -12.12 -5.78
N HIS A 109 16.59 -11.14 -5.37
CA HIS A 109 17.05 -9.77 -5.12
C HIS A 109 17.97 -9.71 -3.91
N ALA A 110 17.61 -10.39 -2.82
CA ALA A 110 18.45 -10.51 -1.62
C ALA A 110 19.80 -11.20 -1.92
N ASP A 111 19.81 -12.22 -2.78
CA ASP A 111 21.03 -12.90 -3.20
C ASP A 111 21.95 -11.99 -4.05
N MET A 112 21.39 -11.07 -4.83
CA MET A 112 22.15 -10.15 -5.70
C MET A 112 22.71 -8.95 -4.94
N HIS A 113 21.93 -8.35 -4.05
CA HIS A 113 22.23 -7.03 -3.47
C HIS A 113 22.40 -7.05 -1.94
N GLY A 114 22.15 -8.18 -1.27
CA GLY A 114 22.16 -8.25 0.19
C GLY A 114 21.05 -7.38 0.79
N GLU A 115 21.39 -6.59 1.80
CA GLU A 115 20.44 -5.65 2.44
C GLU A 115 20.34 -4.30 1.71
N ASP A 116 21.22 -4.01 0.74
CA ASP A 116 21.37 -2.68 0.16
C ASP A 116 20.83 -2.66 -1.28
N CYS A 117 19.56 -2.31 -1.42
CA CYS A 117 18.81 -2.41 -2.68
C CYS A 117 18.04 -1.14 -3.05
N THR A 118 18.43 -0.03 -2.45
CA THR A 118 17.72 1.24 -2.55
C THR A 118 17.78 1.82 -3.96
N GLU A 119 18.89 1.63 -4.70
CA GLU A 119 19.06 2.15 -6.07
C GLU A 119 18.00 1.59 -7.04
N GLU A 120 17.80 0.27 -7.15
CA GLU A 120 16.80 -0.28 -8.09
C GLU A 120 15.36 0.07 -7.70
N MET A 121 15.08 0.18 -6.41
CA MET A 121 13.76 0.55 -5.91
C MET A 121 13.35 1.97 -6.31
N THR A 122 14.31 2.83 -6.70
CA THR A 122 14.00 4.15 -7.27
C THR A 122 13.53 4.08 -8.72
N GLU A 123 13.93 3.05 -9.47
CA GLU A 123 13.58 2.88 -10.89
C GLU A 123 12.22 2.20 -11.09
N TRP A 124 11.79 1.38 -10.13
CA TRP A 124 10.48 0.73 -10.16
C TRP A 124 9.43 1.67 -9.61
N TYR A 125 8.41 1.97 -10.40
CA TYR A 125 7.34 2.87 -9.99
C TYR A 125 5.97 2.22 -10.07
N VAL A 126 5.07 2.72 -9.23
CA VAL A 126 3.65 2.42 -9.24
C VAL A 126 2.86 3.72 -9.32
N LYS A 127 1.63 3.64 -9.80
CA LYS A 127 0.72 4.77 -9.84
C LYS A 127 -0.05 4.83 -8.54
N VAL A 128 -0.04 6.00 -7.93
CA VAL A 128 -0.58 6.23 -6.59
C VAL A 128 -1.67 7.26 -6.67
N VAL A 129 -2.81 6.99 -6.05
CA VAL A 129 -4.00 7.83 -6.12
C VAL A 129 -4.46 8.17 -4.71
N GLU A 130 -4.61 9.46 -4.45
CA GLU A 130 -5.22 9.96 -3.22
C GLU A 130 -6.74 10.01 -3.40
N ALA A 131 -7.49 9.47 -2.45
CA ALA A 131 -8.95 9.43 -2.49
C ALA A 131 -9.55 10.83 -2.43
N PHE A 132 -9.06 11.68 -1.51
CA PHE A 132 -9.66 12.99 -1.26
C PHE A 132 -8.60 14.09 -1.28
N PRO A 133 -8.00 14.37 -2.45
CA PRO A 133 -6.91 15.32 -2.56
C PRO A 133 -7.39 16.75 -2.31
N ASP A 134 -6.57 17.54 -1.60
CA ASP A 134 -6.74 18.99 -1.54
C ASP A 134 -6.08 19.62 -2.78
N LEU A 135 -6.88 19.78 -3.84
CA LEU A 135 -6.41 20.34 -5.11
C LEU A 135 -6.21 21.87 -5.05
N ASP A 136 -6.80 22.55 -4.07
CA ASP A 136 -6.70 24.00 -3.93
C ASP A 136 -5.40 24.40 -3.20
N GLN A 137 -4.90 23.53 -2.31
CA GLN A 137 -3.63 23.72 -1.59
C GLN A 137 -2.45 22.94 -2.20
N GLY A 138 -2.70 22.08 -3.18
CA GLY A 138 -1.68 21.31 -3.87
C GLY A 138 -0.84 22.13 -4.86
N GLU A 139 0.21 21.50 -5.38
CA GLU A 139 0.98 22.06 -6.49
C GLU A 139 0.11 22.26 -7.75
N PRO A 140 0.39 23.26 -8.61
CA PRO A 140 -0.46 23.59 -9.76
C PRO A 140 -0.76 22.42 -10.73
N ASP A 141 0.16 21.46 -10.84
CA ASP A 141 0.03 20.31 -11.75
C ASP A 141 -0.47 19.03 -11.05
N TYR A 142 -0.68 19.09 -9.73
CA TYR A 142 -1.14 17.94 -8.95
C TYR A 142 -2.62 17.66 -9.20
N LYS A 143 -2.94 16.45 -9.66
CA LYS A 143 -4.31 16.03 -10.02
C LYS A 143 -4.90 15.01 -9.07
N GLY A 144 -4.30 14.82 -7.89
CA GLY A 144 -4.70 13.79 -6.94
C GLY A 144 -4.05 12.42 -7.17
N TRP A 145 -3.06 12.35 -8.07
CA TRP A 145 -2.31 11.12 -8.35
C TRP A 145 -0.89 11.45 -8.82
N MET A 146 0.02 10.49 -8.66
CA MET A 146 1.40 10.58 -9.15
C MET A 146 2.00 9.19 -9.40
N ASN A 147 3.03 9.11 -10.24
CA ASN A 147 3.88 7.93 -10.27
C ASN A 147 4.90 8.05 -9.13
N CYS A 148 5.03 7.00 -8.34
CA CYS A 148 5.88 6.97 -7.15
C CYS A 148 6.75 5.72 -7.21
N SER A 149 8.05 5.88 -7.02
CA SER A 149 8.96 4.76 -6.93
C SER A 149 8.62 3.88 -5.73
N VAL A 150 8.98 2.60 -5.77
CA VAL A 150 8.77 1.69 -4.63
C VAL A 150 9.54 2.21 -3.40
N TYR A 151 10.69 2.85 -3.60
CA TYR A 151 11.43 3.53 -2.54
C TYR A 151 10.62 4.69 -1.93
N ALA A 152 10.19 5.66 -2.74
CA ALA A 152 9.45 6.84 -2.28
C ALA A 152 8.07 6.48 -1.71
N MET A 153 7.50 5.35 -2.13
CA MET A 153 6.24 4.83 -1.60
C MET A 153 6.32 4.55 -0.10
N VAL A 154 7.46 4.06 0.41
CA VAL A 154 7.61 3.75 1.84
C VAL A 154 7.43 5.01 2.68
N ASP A 155 8.12 6.08 2.31
CA ASP A 155 8.07 7.37 2.99
C ASP A 155 6.70 8.06 2.82
N LEU A 156 6.12 7.96 1.62
CA LEU A 156 4.77 8.45 1.36
C LEU A 156 3.75 7.74 2.26
N TRP A 157 3.84 6.42 2.36
CA TRP A 157 2.88 5.62 3.13
C TRP A 157 2.91 5.98 4.61
N ASP A 158 4.09 6.24 5.17
CA ASP A 158 4.27 6.71 6.54
C ASP A 158 3.68 8.13 6.73
N SER A 159 4.05 9.06 5.85
CA SER A 159 3.58 10.46 5.89
C SER A 159 2.05 10.57 5.81
N MET A 160 1.41 9.69 5.04
CA MET A 160 -0.04 9.68 4.89
C MET A 160 -0.78 9.15 6.12
N ASP A 161 -0.12 8.50 7.09
CA ASP A 161 -0.77 8.14 8.37
C ASP A 161 -0.89 9.37 9.30
N ASP A 162 0.04 10.32 9.19
CA ASP A 162 0.10 11.54 10.00
C ASP A 162 -0.84 12.67 9.53
N GLY A 163 -1.68 12.40 8.53
CA GLY A 163 -2.63 13.39 8.00
C GLY A 163 -2.02 14.32 6.94
N ALA A 164 -0.79 14.07 6.47
CA ALA A 164 -0.20 14.83 5.37
C ALA A 164 -1.01 14.69 4.07
N TYR A 165 -0.86 15.63 3.13
CA TYR A 165 -1.48 15.56 1.81
C TYR A 165 -0.46 15.10 0.77
N MET A 166 -0.88 14.23 -0.14
CA MET A 166 0.04 13.69 -1.16
C MET A 166 0.54 14.79 -2.11
N GLY A 167 -0.23 15.88 -2.30
CA GLY A 167 0.21 17.06 -3.04
C GLY A 167 1.46 17.74 -2.46
N THR A 168 1.72 17.64 -1.15
CA THR A 168 2.96 18.14 -0.53
C THR A 168 4.17 17.29 -0.92
N SER A 169 4.02 15.96 -0.94
CA SER A 169 5.06 15.04 -1.39
C SER A 169 5.34 15.19 -2.89
N PHE A 170 4.31 15.52 -3.68
CA PHE A 170 4.43 15.81 -5.11
C PHE A 170 5.34 17.01 -5.39
N GLY A 171 5.14 18.12 -4.66
CA GLY A 171 5.94 19.35 -4.82
C GLY A 171 7.35 19.28 -4.27
N ALA A 172 7.62 18.36 -3.34
CA ALA A 172 8.91 18.26 -2.67
C ALA A 172 10.04 17.68 -3.55
N VAL A 173 9.76 17.27 -4.79
CA VAL A 173 10.74 16.64 -5.71
C VAL A 173 11.52 15.53 -5.00
N PHE A 174 10.80 14.70 -4.25
CA PHE A 174 11.40 13.48 -3.70
C PHE A 174 11.94 12.64 -4.86
N GLU A 175 13.17 12.14 -4.71
CA GLU A 175 13.77 11.24 -5.68
C GLU A 175 12.85 10.03 -5.89
N GLY A 176 12.40 9.83 -7.13
CA GLY A 176 11.42 8.78 -7.46
C GLY A 176 9.95 9.21 -7.49
N VAL A 177 9.62 10.50 -7.32
CA VAL A 177 8.30 11.04 -7.71
C VAL A 177 8.37 11.53 -9.16
N TYR A 178 7.57 10.93 -10.03
CA TYR A 178 7.49 11.31 -11.44
C TYR A 178 6.14 11.97 -11.72
N CYS A 179 6.18 13.24 -12.14
CA CYS A 179 5.00 13.92 -12.68
C CYS A 179 4.54 13.19 -13.94
N GLY A 180 3.25 12.86 -13.99
CA GLY A 180 2.63 12.19 -15.14
C GLY A 180 2.64 13.02 -16.41
#